data_AF-A0A1E3T1C9-F1
#
_entry.id   AF-A0A1E3T1C9-F1
#
_cell.length_a   1.000
_cell.length_b   1.000
_cell.length_c   1.000
_cell.angle_alpha   90.00
_cell.angle_beta   90.00
_cell.angle_gamma   90.00
#
_symmetry.space_group_name_H-M   'P 1'
#
loop_
_entity.id
_entity.type
_entity.pdbx_description
1 polymer ?
#
loop_
_entity_poly.entity_id
_entity_poly.type
_entity_poly.pdbx_seq_one_letter_code
_entity_poly.pdbx_strand_id
1 'polypeptide(L)'
;MKTLLEYFVKYFDVLYLDPRYRITDSRTIGVSSNNASLTITGPILSWELCNDRGQFLLGLAPTALATSDNWFTASLIKQYLNGQDEVEHASAADEITGFARMVNASKNFFPTWPISGSSQLRV
;
A
#
# COMPACT_ATOMS: atom_id res chain seq x y z
N MET A 1 6.55 16.06 -3.78
CA MET A 1 7.57 15.02 -3.51
C MET A 1 8.27 15.16 -2.16
N LYS A 2 8.85 16.32 -1.79
CA LYS A 2 9.54 16.48 -0.49
C LYS A 2 8.69 16.02 0.72
N THR A 3 7.47 16.53 0.84
CA THR A 3 6.54 16.17 1.92
C THR A 3 6.22 14.68 1.95
N LEU A 4 6.14 14.03 0.79
CA LEU A 4 5.89 12.59 0.67
C LEU A 4 7.07 11.76 1.17
N LEU A 5 8.30 12.16 0.84
CA LEU A 5 9.51 11.49 1.32
C LEU A 5 9.73 11.71 2.82
N GLU A 6 9.47 12.92 3.33
CA GLU A 6 9.52 13.19 4.77
C GLU A 6 8.51 12.31 5.53
N TYR A 7 7.31 12.15 4.98
CA TYR A 7 6.31 11.25 5.52
C TYR A 7 6.77 9.78 5.47
N PHE A 8 7.30 9.34 4.33
CA PHE A 8 7.83 7.99 4.14
C PHE A 8 8.92 7.64 5.16
N VAL A 9 9.95 8.48 5.30
CA VAL A 9 11.06 8.23 6.24
C VAL A 9 10.59 8.27 7.70
N LYS A 10 9.63 9.12 8.03
CA LYS A 10 9.13 9.27 9.41
C LYS A 10 8.29 8.08 9.87
N TYR A 11 7.55 7.46 8.97
CA TYR A 11 6.50 6.49 9.34
C TYR A 11 6.71 5.07 8.77
N PHE A 12 7.52 4.89 7.73
CA PHE A 12 7.73 3.59 7.08
C PHE A 12 9.15 3.05 7.29
N ASP A 13 9.66 3.13 8.51
CA ASP A 13 10.98 2.62 8.90
C ASP A 13 11.20 1.15 8.54
N VAL A 14 10.18 0.30 8.69
CA VAL A 14 10.23 -1.13 8.34
C VAL A 14 10.51 -1.34 6.85
N LEU A 15 9.99 -0.47 5.97
CA LEU A 15 10.27 -0.55 4.53
C LEU A 15 11.59 0.15 4.18
N TYR A 16 11.86 1.29 4.79
CA TYR A 16 13.04 2.10 4.50
C TYR A 16 14.34 1.43 4.96
N LEU A 17 14.32 0.71 6.08
CA LEU A 17 15.50 0.06 6.67
C LEU A 17 15.73 -1.36 6.14
N ASP A 18 14.74 -2.01 5.53
CA ASP A 18 14.90 -3.34 4.94
C ASP A 18 15.38 -3.24 3.48
N PRO A 19 16.62 -3.66 3.16
CA PRO A 19 17.22 -3.47 1.82
C PRO A 19 16.53 -4.26 0.71
N ARG A 20 15.61 -5.17 1.06
CA ARG A 20 14.79 -5.91 0.09
C ARG A 20 13.65 -5.06 -0.45
N TYR A 21 13.27 -4.00 0.24
CA TYR A 21 12.31 -3.02 -0.26
C TYR A 21 13.06 -1.87 -0.93
N ARG A 22 12.65 -1.54 -2.15
CA ARG A 22 13.26 -0.47 -2.94
C ARG A 22 12.19 0.43 -3.52
N ILE A 23 12.49 1.72 -3.57
CA ILE A 23 11.71 2.65 -4.39
C ILE A 23 11.96 2.27 -5.86
N THR A 24 10.89 1.91 -6.57
CA THR A 24 10.95 1.46 -7.97
C THR A 24 10.28 2.43 -8.93
N ASP A 25 9.34 3.23 -8.44
CA ASP A 25 8.74 4.33 -9.19
C ASP A 25 8.50 5.52 -8.26
N SER A 26 8.55 6.72 -8.81
CA SER A 26 8.21 7.95 -8.11
C SER A 26 7.68 8.96 -9.12
N ARG A 27 6.51 9.55 -8.84
CA ARG A 27 5.87 10.49 -9.75
C ARG A 27 5.43 11.75 -9.02
N THR A 28 5.41 12.84 -9.78
CA THR A 28 4.80 14.11 -9.37
C THR A 28 3.90 14.55 -10.51
N ILE A 29 2.64 14.86 -10.21
CA ILE A 29 1.64 15.26 -11.20
C ILE A 29 1.12 16.63 -10.79
N GLY A 30 1.08 17.58 -11.71
CA GLY A 30 0.61 18.94 -11.39
C GLY A 30 1.59 19.70 -10.48
N VAL A 31 1.09 20.32 -9.41
CA VAL A 31 1.92 21.12 -8.49
C VAL A 31 2.78 20.18 -7.64
N SER A 32 4.11 20.34 -7.73
CA SER A 32 5.12 19.44 -7.15
C SER A 32 5.00 19.21 -5.64
N SER A 33 4.29 20.09 -4.92
CA SER A 33 4.06 20.01 -3.48
C SER A 33 2.83 19.18 -3.07
N ASN A 34 1.86 18.99 -3.96
CA ASN A 34 0.52 18.56 -3.55
C ASN A 34 0.16 17.17 -4.07
N ASN A 35 0.66 16.80 -5.25
CA ASN A 35 0.27 15.58 -5.94
C ASN A 35 1.52 14.79 -6.31
N ALA A 36 1.82 13.77 -5.51
CA ALA A 36 3.00 12.92 -5.67
C ALA A 36 2.71 11.49 -5.26
N SER A 37 3.35 10.53 -5.92
CA SER A 37 3.29 9.11 -5.55
C SER A 37 4.68 8.49 -5.49
N LEU A 38 4.81 7.46 -4.66
CA LEU A 38 6.01 6.69 -4.45
C LEU A 38 5.63 5.21 -4.43
N THR A 39 6.25 4.42 -5.30
CA THR A 39 6.07 2.96 -5.32
C THR A 39 7.28 2.29 -4.69
N ILE A 40 7.04 1.46 -3.68
CA ILE A 40 8.04 0.67 -2.98
C ILE A 40 7.79 -0.79 -3.25
N THR A 41 8.71 -1.46 -3.93
CA THR A 41 8.62 -2.89 -4.25
C THR A 41 9.50 -3.69 -3.32
N GLY A 42 8.91 -4.69 -2.66
CA GLY A 42 9.62 -5.74 -1.93
C GLY A 42 9.40 -7.12 -2.53
N PRO A 43 9.91 -8.18 -1.88
CA PRO A 43 9.87 -9.54 -2.42
C PRO A 43 8.47 -10.16 -2.46
N ILE A 44 7.60 -9.79 -1.51
CA ILE A 44 6.24 -10.34 -1.40
C ILE A 44 5.19 -9.26 -1.72
N LEU A 45 5.42 -8.02 -1.27
CA LEU A 45 4.49 -6.91 -1.39
C LEU A 45 5.12 -5.70 -2.02
N SER A 46 4.30 -5.04 -2.84
CA SER A 46 4.54 -3.69 -3.33
C SER A 46 3.56 -2.74 -2.67
N TRP A 47 4.03 -1.52 -2.47
CA TRP A 47 3.35 -0.46 -1.75
C TRP A 47 3.29 0.77 -2.62
N GLU A 48 2.16 1.45 -2.61
CA GLU A 48 2.00 2.74 -3.26
C GLU A 48 1.61 3.76 -2.20
N LEU A 49 2.47 4.74 -1.99
CA LEU A 49 2.22 5.86 -1.10
C LEU A 49 1.95 7.09 -1.94
N CYS A 50 0.75 7.64 -1.82
CA CYS A 50 0.32 8.84 -2.55
C CYS A 50 0.08 9.98 -1.56
N ASN A 51 0.48 11.18 -1.95
CA ASN A 51 -0.02 12.43 -1.39
C ASN A 51 -0.86 13.08 -2.47
N ASP A 52 -2.17 13.11 -2.28
CA ASP A 52 -3.12 13.81 -3.14
C ASP A 52 -3.70 14.99 -2.36
N ARG A 53 -3.28 16.20 -2.73
CA ARG A 53 -3.73 17.47 -2.13
C ARG A 53 -3.60 17.52 -0.61
N GLY A 54 -2.56 16.90 -0.05
CA GLY A 54 -2.30 16.85 1.39
C GLY A 54 -2.92 15.63 2.09
N GLN A 55 -3.68 14.79 1.38
CA GLN A 55 -4.20 13.53 1.89
C GLN A 55 -3.25 12.40 1.52
N PHE A 56 -2.77 11.68 2.54
CA PHE A 56 -1.92 10.52 2.34
C PHE A 56 -2.76 9.26 2.16
N LEU A 57 -2.51 8.52 1.08
CA LEU A 57 -3.17 7.27 0.74
C LEU A 57 -2.12 6.16 0.63
N LEU A 58 -2.47 4.98 1.14
CA LEU A 58 -1.61 3.80 1.10
C LEU A 58 -2.30 2.65 0.36
N GLY A 59 -1.69 2.22 -0.74
CA GLY A 59 -2.05 1.05 -1.53
C GLY A 59 -1.07 -0.09 -1.33
N LEU A 60 -1.58 -1.32 -1.46
CA LEU A 60 -0.83 -2.57 -1.37
C LEU A 60 -1.18 -3.49 -2.53
N ALA A 61 -0.18 -4.18 -3.04
CA ALA A 61 -0.35 -5.25 -4.01
C ALA A 61 0.62 -6.42 -3.72
N PRO A 62 0.24 -7.67 -4.00
CA PRO A 62 1.22 -8.75 -4.12
C PRO A 62 2.22 -8.38 -5.23
N THR A 63 3.53 -8.38 -4.94
CA THR A 63 4.56 -7.96 -5.92
C THR A 63 4.46 -8.75 -7.22
N ALA A 64 4.20 -10.05 -7.14
CA ALA A 64 4.08 -10.91 -8.32
C ALA A 64 2.86 -10.57 -9.21
N LEU A 65 1.88 -9.84 -8.68
CA LEU A 65 0.63 -9.48 -9.35
C LEU A 65 0.40 -7.97 -9.40
N ALA A 66 1.42 -7.16 -9.11
CA ALA A 66 1.33 -5.70 -9.07
C ALA A 66 1.17 -5.16 -10.50
N THR A 67 -0.08 -5.09 -10.95
CA THR A 67 -0.53 -4.45 -12.19
C THR A 67 -1.30 -3.17 -11.84
N SER A 68 -1.64 -2.32 -12.82
CA SER A 68 -2.37 -1.07 -12.55
C SER A 68 -3.70 -1.29 -11.80
N ASP A 69 -4.32 -2.45 -11.97
CA ASP A 69 -5.68 -2.71 -11.51
C ASP A 69 -5.73 -3.55 -10.22
N ASN A 70 -4.57 -4.00 -9.72
CA ASN A 70 -4.49 -4.95 -8.61
C ASN A 70 -3.86 -4.33 -7.36
N TRP A 71 -4.33 -3.12 -7.03
CA TRP A 71 -3.95 -2.39 -5.82
C TRP A 71 -5.15 -2.29 -4.88
N PHE A 72 -4.90 -2.58 -3.61
CA PHE A 72 -5.91 -2.54 -2.55
C PHE A 72 -5.53 -1.48 -1.52
N THR A 73 -6.52 -0.74 -1.01
CA THR A 73 -6.27 0.22 0.06
C THR A 73 -5.90 -0.50 1.35
N ALA A 74 -5.04 0.12 2.16
CA ALA A 74 -4.70 -0.39 3.49
C ALA A 74 -5.94 -0.60 4.37
N SER A 75 -6.92 0.31 4.27
CA SER A 75 -8.21 0.21 4.96
C SER A 75 -9.00 -1.06 4.62
N LEU A 76 -9.04 -1.46 3.34
CA LEU A 76 -9.72 -2.68 2.89
C LEU A 76 -9.02 -3.94 3.40
N ILE A 77 -7.68 -3.95 3.38
CA ILE A 77 -6.89 -5.06 3.93
C ILE A 77 -7.10 -5.18 5.44
N LYS A 78 -7.11 -4.05 6.16
CA LYS A 78 -7.37 -4.02 7.60
C LYS A 78 -8.79 -4.53 7.92
N GLN A 79 -9.79 -4.09 7.17
CA GLN A 79 -11.18 -4.55 7.30
C GLN A 79 -11.26 -6.08 7.17
N TYR A 80 -10.66 -6.62 6.11
CA TYR A 80 -10.63 -8.07 5.88
C TYR A 80 -9.93 -8.82 7.01
N LEU A 81 -8.74 -8.36 7.43
CA LEU A 81 -7.98 -9.01 8.50
C LEU A 81 -8.70 -8.98 9.86
N ASN A 82 -9.53 -7.97 10.10
CA ASN A 82 -10.30 -7.83 11.33
C ASN A 82 -11.68 -8.51 11.27
N GLY A 83 -12.12 -8.98 10.09
CA GLY A 83 -13.45 -9.55 9.90
C GLY A 83 -14.58 -8.55 10.19
N GLN A 84 -14.37 -7.26 9.89
CA GLN A 84 -15.34 -6.19 10.13
C GLN A 84 -16.13 -5.88 8.84
N ASP A 85 -17.44 -5.63 8.96
CA ASP A 85 -18.30 -5.31 7.79
C ASP A 85 -18.21 -3.85 7.34
N GLU A 86 -17.67 -2.95 8.17
CA GLU A 86 -17.52 -1.52 7.85
C GLU A 86 -16.05 -1.08 7.79
N VAL A 87 -15.75 -0.16 6.86
CA VAL A 87 -14.43 0.43 6.69
C VAL A 87 -14.27 1.57 7.69
N GLU A 88 -13.51 1.35 8.76
CA GLU A 88 -13.03 2.44 9.59
C GLU A 88 -11.89 3.18 8.89
N HIS A 89 -12.18 4.37 8.37
CA HIS A 89 -11.17 5.29 7.87
C HIS A 89 -10.38 5.87 9.04
N ALA A 90 -9.19 5.33 9.28
CA ALA A 90 -8.25 5.88 10.25
C ALA A 90 -7.35 6.92 9.56
N SER A 91 -6.71 7.79 10.33
CA SER A 91 -5.69 8.66 9.74
C SER A 91 -4.56 7.81 9.15
N ALA A 92 -3.87 8.29 8.13
CA ALA A 92 -2.76 7.54 7.55
C ALA A 92 -1.70 7.17 8.62
N ALA A 93 -1.51 7.99 9.66
CA ALA A 93 -0.62 7.66 10.78
C ALA A 93 -1.14 6.52 11.67
N ASP A 94 -2.46 6.41 11.87
CA ASP A 94 -3.09 5.32 12.62
C ASP A 94 -3.14 4.02 11.79
N GLU A 95 -3.36 4.12 10.48
CA GLU A 95 -3.18 3.00 9.55
C GLU A 95 -1.73 2.50 9.56
N ILE A 96 -0.78 3.43 9.69
CA ILE A 96 0.64 3.10 9.81
C ILE A 96 0.99 2.49 11.17
N THR A 97 0.33 2.87 12.27
CA THR A 97 0.59 2.22 13.57
C THR A 97 0.10 0.76 13.56
N GLY A 98 -0.92 0.45 12.75
CA GLY A 98 -1.34 -0.92 12.43
C GLY A 98 -0.46 -1.64 11.38
N PHE A 99 0.46 -0.93 10.73
CA PHE A 99 1.24 -1.39 9.59
C PHE A 99 2.11 -2.59 9.90
N ALA A 100 2.83 -2.61 11.03
CA ALA A 100 3.68 -3.76 11.38
C ALA A 100 2.84 -5.05 11.52
N ARG A 101 1.62 -4.93 12.06
CA ARG A 101 0.66 -6.03 12.13
C ARG A 101 0.15 -6.41 10.74
N MET A 102 -0.16 -5.42 9.90
CA MET A 102 -0.60 -5.62 8.52
C MET A 102 0.50 -6.27 7.66
N VAL A 103 1.77 -5.88 7.78
CA VAL A 103 2.92 -6.48 7.08
C VAL A 103 3.09 -7.95 7.48
N ASN A 104 2.97 -8.26 8.77
CA ASN A 104 3.08 -9.65 9.22
C ASN A 104 1.86 -10.50 8.81
N ALA A 105 0.66 -9.93 8.85
CA ALA A 105 -0.55 -10.61 8.42
C ALA A 105 -0.59 -10.81 6.89
N SER A 106 -0.22 -9.79 6.12
CA SER A 106 -0.18 -9.81 4.66
C SER A 106 0.81 -10.82 4.09
N LYS A 107 1.97 -11.02 4.75
CA LYS A 107 2.92 -12.08 4.42
C LYS A 107 2.31 -13.49 4.49
N ASN A 108 1.34 -13.72 5.36
CA ASN A 108 0.63 -15.00 5.50
C ASN A 108 -0.64 -15.06 4.62
N PHE A 109 -1.20 -13.90 4.30
CA PHE A 109 -2.44 -13.73 3.55
C PHE A 109 -2.26 -13.90 2.04
N PHE A 110 -1.35 -13.16 1.41
CA PHE A 110 -1.23 -13.17 -0.06
C PHE A 110 -0.78 -14.53 -0.65
N PRO A 111 0.01 -15.37 0.03
CA PRO A 111 0.27 -16.74 -0.43
C PRO A 111 -0.95 -17.68 -0.37
N THR A 112 -1.96 -17.36 0.45
CA THR A 112 -3.17 -18.18 0.66
C THR A 112 -4.41 -17.56 0.02
N TRP A 113 -4.31 -16.35 -0.53
CA TRP A 113 -5.38 -15.68 -1.25
C TRP A 113 -5.67 -16.44 -2.55
N PRO A 114 -6.94 -16.80 -2.84
CA PRO A 114 -7.26 -17.47 -4.08
C PRO A 114 -7.04 -16.47 -5.22
N ILE A 115 -5.92 -16.64 -5.93
CA ILE A 115 -5.76 -16.07 -7.27
C ILE A 115 -6.66 -16.91 -8.18
N SER A 116 -7.96 -16.63 -8.16
CA SER A 116 -8.88 -17.24 -9.12
C SER A 116 -8.47 -16.71 -10.49
N GLY A 117 -7.84 -17.58 -11.28
CA GLY A 117 -7.40 -17.29 -12.62
C GLY A 117 -8.55 -16.90 -13.54
N SER A 118 -8.16 -16.34 -14.69
CA SER A 118 -8.79 -16.59 -16.00
C SER A 118 -10.02 -17.49 -15.99
N SER A 119 -11.22 -16.91 -15.95
CA SER A 119 -12.41 -17.35 -16.71
C SER A 119 -13.65 -16.54 -16.30
N GLN A 120 -14.18 -15.80 -17.28
CA GLN A 120 -15.61 -15.61 -17.55
C GLN A 120 -16.54 -15.25 -16.37
N LEU A 121 -16.92 -13.98 -16.28
CA LEU A 121 -18.27 -13.60 -15.89
C LEU A 121 -18.81 -12.57 -16.89
N ARG A 122 -19.39 -13.10 -17.98
CA ARG A 122 -20.64 -12.56 -18.53
C ARG A 122 -21.74 -13.02 -17.58
N VAL A 123 -22.50 -12.09 -17.01
CA VAL A 123 -23.96 -11.93 -17.16
C VAL A 123 -24.27 -10.45 -16.93
#